data_AF-A0A2N2X9N8-F1
#
_entry.id   AF-A0A2N2X9N8-F1
#
_cell.length_a   1.000
_cell.length_b   1.000
_cell.length_c   1.000
_cell.angle_alpha   90.00
_cell.angle_beta   90.00
_cell.angle_gamma   90.00
#
_symmetry.space_group_name_H-M   'P 1'
#
loop_
_entity.id
_entity.type
_entity.pdbx_description
1 polymer ?
#
loop_
_entity_poly.entity_id
_entity_poly.type
_entity_poly.pdbx_seq_one_letter_code
_entity_poly.pdbx_strand_id
1 'polypeptide(L)'
;GKNTVEELILQNPRFALQYDTLKKKFGKELTKVLPKGETLNLVPFGNHVRGSKFTDVSYWINDKLTETFNKICLQIPDFYFGRLDIMFKSREDLENGKNFYIIELNGAGSEPTHIYDPKHSIFFAWKEIIKHYDILYKISTYNHQKGHSYLNIKQSRQLVTDNKKLTNHLKSIT
;
A
#
# COMPACT_ATOMS: atom_id res chain seq x y z
N GLY A 1 19.31 7.94 -25.62
CA GLY A 1 19.43 9.31 -25.13
C GLY A 1 20.89 9.64 -25.13
N LYS A 2 21.37 10.35 -24.10
CA LYS A 2 22.81 10.61 -23.89
C LYS A 2 23.32 10.06 -22.56
N ASN A 3 22.43 9.94 -21.57
CA ASN A 3 22.79 9.49 -20.23
C ASN A 3 22.80 7.96 -20.14
N THR A 4 23.70 7.44 -19.30
CA THR A 4 23.70 6.03 -18.90
C THR A 4 22.50 5.72 -17.98
N VAL A 5 22.17 4.44 -17.81
CA VAL A 5 21.14 4.01 -16.86
C VAL A 5 21.49 4.48 -15.44
N GLU A 6 22.76 4.44 -15.05
CA GLU A 6 23.25 4.96 -13.77
C GLU A 6 22.95 6.45 -13.57
N GLU A 7 23.29 7.29 -14.56
CA GLU A 7 23.04 8.72 -14.50
C GLU A 7 21.55 9.04 -14.40
N LEU A 8 20.71 8.30 -15.14
CA LEU A 8 19.25 8.43 -15.06
C LEU A 8 18.70 8.03 -13.68
N ILE A 9 19.27 7.00 -13.05
CA ILE A 9 18.91 6.58 -11.68
C ILE A 9 19.24 7.70 -10.68
N LEU A 10 20.46 8.24 -10.75
CA LEU A 10 20.94 9.25 -9.79
C LEU A 10 20.23 10.60 -9.95
N GLN A 11 19.74 10.93 -11.15
CA GLN A 11 18.92 12.12 -11.40
C GLN A 11 17.52 12.04 -10.79
N ASN A 12 17.03 10.84 -10.47
CA ASN A 12 15.74 10.65 -9.81
C ASN A 12 15.95 10.40 -8.31
N PRO A 13 15.56 11.32 -7.42
CA PRO A 13 15.77 11.16 -5.98
C PRO A 13 15.25 9.84 -5.40
N ARG A 14 14.13 9.31 -5.93
CA ARG A 14 13.58 8.02 -5.44
C ARG A 14 14.48 6.84 -5.80
N PHE A 15 15.03 6.83 -7.01
CA PHE A 15 15.90 5.74 -7.46
C PHE A 15 17.32 5.90 -6.93
N ALA A 16 17.80 7.13 -6.73
CA ALA A 16 19.06 7.41 -6.07
C ALA A 16 19.14 6.78 -4.68
N LEU A 17 18.05 6.86 -3.89
CA LEU A 17 17.95 6.19 -2.58
C LEU A 17 18.02 4.66 -2.65
N GLN A 18 17.81 4.06 -3.82
CA GLN A 18 17.87 2.62 -4.07
C GLN A 18 19.11 2.21 -4.86
N TYR A 19 20.03 3.14 -5.12
CA TYR A 19 21.14 2.94 -6.05
C TYR A 19 21.99 1.71 -5.70
N ASP A 20 22.37 1.51 -4.44
CA ASP A 20 23.21 0.35 -4.06
C ASP A 20 22.52 -0.99 -4.33
N THR A 21 21.20 -1.06 -4.14
CA THR A 21 20.40 -2.24 -4.47
C THR A 21 20.31 -2.44 -5.97
N LEU A 22 20.05 -1.37 -6.72
CA LEU A 22 19.96 -1.41 -8.19
C LEU A 22 21.31 -1.76 -8.83
N LYS A 23 22.41 -1.26 -8.28
CA LYS A 23 23.78 -1.58 -8.71
C LYS A 23 24.10 -3.05 -8.60
N LYS A 24 23.75 -3.68 -7.48
CA LYS A 24 23.91 -5.13 -7.29
C LYS A 24 23.08 -5.93 -8.29
N LYS A 25 21.88 -5.46 -8.64
CA LYS A 25 20.96 -6.14 -9.56
C LYS A 25 21.38 -6.02 -11.02
N PHE A 26 21.72 -4.80 -11.46
CA PHE A 26 21.94 -4.49 -12.89
C PHE A 26 23.42 -4.55 -13.29
N GLY A 27 24.35 -4.38 -12.35
CA GLY A 27 25.79 -4.52 -12.62
C GLY A 27 26.24 -3.69 -13.82
N LYS A 28 26.83 -4.35 -14.83
CA LYS A 28 27.35 -3.70 -16.05
C LYS A 28 26.27 -3.07 -16.92
N GLU A 29 24.99 -3.46 -16.78
CA GLU A 29 23.89 -2.84 -17.53
C GLU A 29 23.73 -1.35 -17.18
N LEU A 30 24.21 -0.92 -16.01
CA LEU A 30 24.15 0.47 -15.57
C LEU A 30 24.94 1.43 -16.46
N THR A 31 26.00 0.96 -17.12
CA THR A 31 26.84 1.80 -18.00
C THR A 31 26.25 1.96 -19.40
N LYS A 32 25.19 1.20 -19.75
CA LYS A 32 24.53 1.33 -21.04
C LYS A 32 23.78 2.65 -21.14
N VAL A 33 23.86 3.29 -22.30
CA VAL A 33 23.05 4.47 -22.63
C VAL A 33 21.68 3.99 -23.11
N LEU A 34 20.63 4.31 -22.36
CA LEU A 34 19.26 3.96 -22.74
C LEU A 34 18.85 4.77 -23.97
N PRO A 35 18.40 4.17 -25.09
CA PRO A 35 17.97 4.88 -26.29
C PRO A 35 16.88 5.92 -26.02
N LYS A 36 16.77 6.93 -26.91
CA LYS A 36 15.85 8.05 -26.67
C LYS A 36 14.41 7.54 -26.84
N GLY A 37 13.57 7.79 -25.83
CA GLY A 37 12.18 7.34 -25.82
C GLY A 37 11.96 5.93 -25.27
N GLU A 38 13.03 5.18 -25.01
CA GLU A 38 12.92 3.89 -24.34
C GLU A 38 12.78 4.05 -22.83
N THR A 39 12.08 3.10 -22.22
CA THR A 39 11.86 3.03 -20.76
C THR A 39 12.43 1.72 -20.22
N LEU A 40 13.23 1.81 -19.17
CA LEU A 40 13.71 0.66 -18.43
C LEU A 40 12.95 0.53 -17.10
N ASN A 41 12.25 -0.59 -16.91
CA ASN A 41 11.60 -0.89 -15.64
C ASN A 41 12.61 -1.43 -14.62
N LEU A 42 12.99 -0.59 -13.65
CA LEU A 42 13.97 -0.96 -12.62
C LEU A 42 13.42 -1.96 -11.59
N VAL A 43 12.16 -1.77 -11.19
CA VAL A 43 11.47 -2.55 -10.15
C VAL A 43 10.03 -2.80 -10.60
N PRO A 44 9.63 -4.05 -10.85
CA PRO A 44 8.29 -4.36 -11.36
C PRO A 44 7.19 -4.33 -10.30
N PHE A 45 7.51 -3.93 -9.07
CA PHE A 45 6.61 -3.98 -7.91
C PHE A 45 6.26 -2.57 -7.47
N GLY A 46 4.97 -2.32 -7.21
CA GLY A 46 4.43 -1.07 -6.65
C GLY A 46 4.79 -0.85 -5.18
N ASN A 47 6.08 -0.92 -4.83
CA ASN A 47 6.57 -0.74 -3.47
C ASN A 47 7.20 0.65 -3.30
N HIS A 48 6.64 1.44 -2.38
CA HIS A 48 7.09 2.80 -2.09
C HIS A 48 8.56 2.86 -1.65
N VAL A 49 8.99 1.99 -0.73
CA VAL A 49 10.37 1.88 -0.25
C VAL A 49 11.34 1.56 -1.39
N ARG A 50 10.88 0.85 -2.42
CA ARG A 50 11.67 0.51 -3.61
C ARG A 50 11.54 1.53 -4.75
N GLY A 51 11.06 2.74 -4.46
CA GLY A 51 11.05 3.88 -5.38
C GLY A 51 9.77 4.02 -6.21
N SER A 52 8.72 3.24 -5.94
CA SER A 52 7.42 3.45 -6.61
C SER A 52 6.80 4.76 -6.17
N LYS A 53 6.24 5.49 -7.14
CA LYS A 53 5.44 6.69 -6.86
C LYS A 53 4.02 6.28 -6.51
N PHE A 54 3.54 6.68 -5.34
CA PHE A 54 2.11 6.64 -5.03
C PHE A 54 1.44 7.93 -5.51
N THR A 55 0.25 7.78 -6.08
CA THR A 55 -0.56 8.89 -6.59
C THR A 55 -1.95 8.72 -6.02
N ASP A 56 -2.41 9.73 -5.30
CA ASP A 56 -3.72 9.80 -4.72
C ASP A 56 -4.74 10.22 -5.80
N VAL A 57 -5.66 9.30 -6.07
CA VAL A 57 -6.75 9.45 -7.03
C VAL A 57 -8.11 9.50 -6.33
N SER A 58 -8.18 9.99 -5.09
CA SER A 58 -9.43 10.11 -4.33
C SER A 58 -10.53 10.90 -5.07
N TYR A 59 -10.19 11.72 -6.06
CA TYR A 59 -11.14 12.38 -6.95
C TYR A 59 -11.92 11.42 -7.88
N TRP A 60 -11.57 10.13 -7.92
CA TRP A 60 -12.36 9.08 -8.58
C TRP A 60 -13.53 8.58 -7.73
N ILE A 61 -13.51 8.85 -6.43
CA ILE A 61 -14.57 8.42 -5.52
C ILE A 61 -15.87 9.08 -5.92
N ASN A 62 -16.88 8.25 -6.16
CA ASN A 62 -18.26 8.63 -6.38
C ASN A 62 -19.19 7.59 -5.74
N ASP A 63 -20.49 7.86 -5.72
CA ASP A 63 -21.48 6.99 -5.08
C ASP A 63 -21.49 5.58 -5.69
N LYS A 64 -21.29 5.48 -7.01
CA LYS A 64 -21.28 4.20 -7.72
C LYS A 64 -20.08 3.33 -7.33
N LEU A 65 -18.87 3.90 -7.32
CA LEU A 65 -17.66 3.22 -6.88
C LEU A 65 -17.77 2.80 -5.41
N THR A 66 -18.30 3.70 -4.58
CA THR A 66 -18.51 3.46 -3.15
C THR A 66 -19.45 2.27 -2.93
N GLU A 67 -20.59 2.24 -3.64
CA GLU A 67 -21.56 1.15 -3.52
C GLU A 67 -21.02 -0.19 -4.03
N THR A 68 -20.25 -0.18 -5.12
CA THR A 68 -19.56 -1.38 -5.62
C THR A 68 -18.66 -1.98 -4.55
N PHE A 69 -17.82 -1.18 -3.92
CA PHE A 69 -16.93 -1.67 -2.85
C PHE A 69 -17.66 -1.99 -1.55
N ASN A 70 -18.72 -1.25 -1.21
CA ASN A 70 -19.55 -1.52 -0.05
C ASN A 70 -20.17 -2.92 -0.13
N LYS A 71 -20.75 -3.29 -1.29
CA LYS A 71 -21.28 -4.64 -1.53
C LYS A 71 -20.25 -5.74 -1.37
N ILE A 72 -18.99 -5.48 -1.73
CA ILE A 72 -17.90 -6.43 -1.58
C ILE A 72 -17.53 -6.57 -0.11
N CYS A 73 -17.26 -5.45 0.57
CA CYS A 73 -16.84 -5.42 1.96
C CYS A 73 -17.89 -6.02 2.90
N LEU A 74 -19.19 -5.79 2.65
CA LEU A 74 -20.30 -6.34 3.44
C LEU A 74 -20.43 -7.86 3.37
N GLN A 75 -19.79 -8.52 2.40
CA GLN A 75 -19.75 -9.99 2.35
C GLN A 75 -18.76 -10.58 3.36
N ILE A 76 -17.92 -9.75 3.97
CA ILE A 76 -16.90 -10.18 4.93
C ILE A 76 -17.43 -9.89 6.34
N PRO A 77 -17.78 -10.93 7.13
CA PRO A 77 -18.28 -10.73 8.48
C PRO A 77 -17.29 -9.92 9.32
N ASP A 78 -17.82 -8.97 10.09
CA ASP A 78 -17.06 -8.10 11.00
C ASP A 78 -15.92 -7.29 10.35
N PHE A 79 -16.00 -7.05 9.04
CA PHE A 79 -15.08 -6.15 8.34
C PHE A 79 -15.59 -4.71 8.32
N TYR A 80 -15.11 -3.91 9.28
CA TYR A 80 -15.52 -2.51 9.45
C TYR A 80 -14.53 -1.50 8.86
N PHE A 81 -13.26 -1.88 8.73
CA PHE A 81 -12.18 -0.99 8.30
C PHE A 81 -11.00 -1.77 7.74
N GLY A 82 -10.45 -1.27 6.63
CA GLY A 82 -9.25 -1.82 6.04
C GLY A 82 -8.94 -1.20 4.67
N ARG A 83 -8.03 -1.83 3.95
CA ARG A 83 -7.60 -1.44 2.60
C ARG A 83 -7.63 -2.66 1.68
N LEU A 84 -8.15 -2.48 0.49
CA LEU A 84 -8.09 -3.46 -0.59
C LEU A 84 -7.01 -3.05 -1.56
N ASP A 85 -6.06 -3.95 -1.83
CA ASP A 85 -5.10 -3.77 -2.90
C ASP A 85 -5.66 -4.47 -4.13
N ILE A 86 -5.91 -3.71 -5.20
CA ILE A 86 -6.67 -4.15 -6.37
C ILE A 86 -5.86 -3.99 -7.66
N MET A 87 -6.15 -4.84 -8.63
CA MET A 87 -5.75 -4.67 -10.03
C MET A 87 -7.00 -4.58 -10.89
N PHE A 88 -7.08 -3.61 -11.79
CA PHE A 88 -8.29 -3.38 -12.60
C PHE A 88 -7.94 -2.99 -14.03
N LYS A 89 -8.86 -3.27 -14.97
CA LYS A 89 -8.67 -2.98 -16.40
C LYS A 89 -8.92 -1.51 -16.75
N SER A 90 -9.99 -0.92 -16.22
CA SER A 90 -10.33 0.49 -16.45
C SER A 90 -11.11 1.05 -15.26
N ARG A 91 -11.17 2.38 -15.15
CA ARG A 91 -11.99 3.05 -14.13
C ARG A 91 -13.47 2.68 -14.26
N GLU A 92 -13.98 2.67 -15.49
CA GLU A 92 -15.37 2.31 -15.76
C GLU A 92 -15.67 0.88 -15.32
N ASP A 93 -14.78 -0.06 -15.62
CA ASP A 93 -14.89 -1.45 -15.18
C ASP A 93 -14.93 -1.52 -13.64
N LEU A 94 -14.03 -0.80 -12.97
CA LEU A 94 -13.96 -0.74 -11.51
C LEU A 94 -15.25 -0.18 -10.89
N GLU A 95 -15.78 0.93 -11.40
CA GLU A 95 -17.04 1.54 -10.94
C GLU A 95 -18.24 0.59 -11.13
N ASN A 96 -18.22 -0.24 -12.18
CA ASN A 96 -19.26 -1.23 -12.46
C ASN A 96 -19.02 -2.60 -11.76
N GLY A 97 -17.96 -2.75 -10.99
CA GLY A 97 -17.61 -4.02 -10.34
C GLY A 97 -17.22 -5.13 -11.33
N LYS A 98 -16.60 -4.77 -12.47
CA LYS A 98 -16.18 -5.68 -13.54
C LYS A 98 -14.67 -5.67 -13.70
N ASN A 99 -14.11 -6.76 -14.24
CA ASN A 99 -12.72 -6.85 -14.72
C ASN A 99 -11.67 -6.27 -13.74
N PHE A 100 -11.81 -6.60 -12.45
CA PHE A 100 -10.82 -6.30 -11.43
C PHE A 100 -10.60 -7.51 -10.52
N TYR A 101 -9.45 -7.52 -9.87
CA TYR A 101 -9.03 -8.54 -8.91
C TYR A 101 -8.68 -7.87 -7.60
N ILE A 102 -9.10 -8.47 -6.48
CA ILE A 102 -8.62 -8.14 -5.15
C ILE A 102 -7.40 -9.02 -4.90
N ILE A 103 -6.24 -8.38 -4.74
CA ILE A 103 -4.96 -9.06 -4.52
C ILE A 103 -4.69 -9.25 -3.04
N GLU A 104 -5.02 -8.24 -2.23
CA GLU A 104 -4.84 -8.29 -0.78
C GLU A 104 -5.99 -7.57 -0.06
N LEU A 105 -6.38 -8.12 1.08
CA LEU A 105 -7.26 -7.48 2.05
C LEU A 105 -6.45 -7.19 3.31
N ASN A 106 -6.23 -5.90 3.59
CA ASN A 106 -5.54 -5.42 4.78
C ASN A 106 -6.58 -4.98 5.83
N GLY A 107 -6.44 -5.44 7.07
CA GLY A 107 -7.34 -5.07 8.18
C GLY A 107 -6.96 -3.75 8.87
N ALA A 108 -7.29 -3.63 10.17
CA ALA A 108 -7.11 -2.41 10.97
C ALA A 108 -5.68 -1.82 11.02
N GLY A 109 -4.66 -2.62 10.71
CA GLY A 109 -3.27 -2.17 10.61
C GLY A 109 -2.89 -1.54 9.27
N SER A 110 -3.84 -1.36 8.35
CA SER A 110 -3.55 -0.83 7.01
C SER A 110 -3.15 0.65 7.04
N GLU A 111 -1.96 0.95 6.54
CA GLU A 111 -1.50 2.33 6.36
C GLU A 111 -2.19 3.00 5.15
N PRO A 112 -2.64 4.26 5.27
CA PRO A 112 -3.20 5.02 4.14
C PRO A 112 -2.11 5.40 3.14
N THR A 113 -1.99 4.65 2.05
CA THR A 113 -0.92 4.85 1.05
C THR A 113 -1.01 6.20 0.33
N HIS A 114 -2.20 6.82 0.28
CA HIS A 114 -2.40 8.12 -0.36
C HIS A 114 -1.64 9.25 0.33
N ILE A 115 -1.26 9.11 1.61
CA ILE A 115 -0.47 10.14 2.31
C ILE A 115 0.93 10.33 1.71
N TYR A 116 1.42 9.35 0.94
CA TYR A 116 2.73 9.39 0.29
C TYR A 116 2.73 10.00 -1.11
N ASP A 117 1.57 10.46 -1.61
CA ASP A 117 1.57 11.25 -2.84
C ASP A 117 2.38 12.54 -2.62
N PRO A 118 3.39 12.84 -3.47
CA PRO A 118 4.18 14.07 -3.37
C PRO A 118 3.39 15.37 -3.40
N LYS A 119 2.14 15.36 -3.88
CA LYS A 119 1.27 16.54 -3.86
C LYS A 119 0.83 16.92 -2.43
N HIS A 120 0.92 15.99 -1.48
CA HIS A 120 0.45 16.18 -0.11
C HIS A 120 1.55 16.66 0.82
N SER A 121 1.16 17.43 1.83
CA SER A 121 2.05 17.90 2.89
C SER A 121 2.09 16.93 4.07
N ILE A 122 3.07 17.08 4.95
CA ILE A 122 3.14 16.31 6.20
C ILE A 122 1.89 16.54 7.09
N PHE A 123 1.32 17.74 7.08
CA PHE A 123 0.10 18.05 7.81
C PHE A 123 -1.12 17.31 7.26
N PHE A 124 -1.20 17.15 5.94
CA PHE A 124 -2.21 16.29 5.32
C PHE A 124 -2.06 14.84 5.80
N ALA A 125 -0.84 14.31 5.78
CA ALA A 125 -0.56 12.94 6.23
C ALA A 125 -0.97 12.73 7.69
N TRP A 126 -0.61 13.63 8.59
CA TRP A 126 -1.01 13.56 10.00
C TRP A 126 -2.52 13.64 10.18
N LYS A 127 -3.21 14.51 9.43
CA LYS A 127 -4.66 14.61 9.48
C LYS A 127 -5.35 13.30 9.05
N GLU A 128 -4.86 12.65 8.01
CA GLU A 128 -5.38 11.35 7.57
C GLU A 128 -5.14 10.24 8.60
N ILE A 129 -3.97 10.22 9.24
CA ILE A 129 -3.67 9.27 10.32
C ILE A 129 -4.62 9.46 11.51
N ILE A 130 -4.83 10.72 11.94
CA ILE A 130 -5.75 11.03 13.06
C ILE A 130 -7.18 10.62 12.71
N LYS A 131 -7.63 10.89 11.48
CA LYS A 131 -8.95 10.46 10.99
C LYS A 131 -9.09 8.93 11.03
N HIS A 132 -8.07 8.18 10.64
CA HIS A 132 -8.09 6.72 10.71
C HIS A 132 -8.19 6.23 12.16
N TYR A 133 -7.46 6.84 13.09
CA TYR A 133 -7.58 6.50 14.51
C TYR A 133 -8.95 6.81 15.11
N ASP A 134 -9.58 7.92 14.72
CA ASP A 134 -10.94 8.25 15.14
C ASP A 134 -11.96 7.20 14.63
N ILE A 135 -11.83 6.74 13.38
CA ILE A 135 -12.67 5.67 12.83
C ILE A 135 -12.46 4.36 13.62
N LEU A 136 -11.21 3.96 13.85
CA LEU A 136 -10.87 2.76 14.61
C LEU A 136 -11.38 2.83 16.06
N TYR A 137 -11.31 3.99 16.70
CA TYR A 137 -11.85 4.21 18.04
C TYR A 137 -13.37 4.01 18.08
N LYS A 138 -14.09 4.56 17.10
CA LYS A 138 -15.56 4.40 16.97
C LYS A 138 -15.94 2.93 16.77
N ILE A 139 -15.23 2.22 15.88
CA ILE A 139 -15.44 0.78 15.64
C ILE A 139 -15.15 -0.02 16.91
N SER A 140 -14.05 0.25 17.60
CA SER A 140 -13.68 -0.42 18.86
C SER A 140 -14.76 -0.23 19.92
N THR A 141 -15.28 0.98 20.07
CA THR A 141 -16.36 1.30 21.02
C THR A 141 -17.66 0.61 20.63
N TYR A 142 -18.02 0.60 19.35
CA TYR A 142 -19.19 -0.12 18.84
C TYR A 142 -19.10 -1.63 19.11
N ASN A 143 -17.96 -2.24 18.80
CA ASN A 143 -17.73 -3.66 19.07
C ASN A 143 -17.77 -3.96 20.58
N HIS A 144 -17.29 -3.04 21.41
CA HIS A 144 -17.38 -3.19 22.86
C HIS A 144 -18.83 -3.22 23.35
N GLN A 145 -19.68 -2.32 22.83
CA GLN A 145 -21.12 -2.32 23.13
C GLN A 145 -21.82 -3.61 22.66
N LYS A 146 -21.29 -4.28 21.63
CA LYS A 146 -21.76 -5.59 21.14
C LYS A 146 -21.25 -6.78 21.97
N GLY A 147 -20.45 -6.53 23.01
CA GLY A 147 -19.95 -7.55 23.92
C GLY A 147 -18.50 -7.99 23.68
N HIS A 148 -17.79 -7.36 22.73
CA HIS A 148 -16.37 -7.65 22.53
C HIS A 148 -15.50 -6.94 23.58
N SER A 149 -14.69 -7.68 24.32
CA SER A 149 -13.78 -7.07 25.28
C SER A 149 -12.63 -6.31 24.58
N TYR A 150 -12.21 -5.19 25.16
CA TYR A 150 -10.95 -4.56 24.76
C TYR A 150 -9.76 -5.50 25.02
N LEU A 151 -8.73 -5.36 24.19
CA LEU A 151 -7.46 -6.05 24.39
C LEU A 151 -6.79 -5.55 25.67
N ASN A 152 -6.50 -6.46 26.59
CA ASN A 152 -5.66 -6.13 27.74
C ASN A 152 -4.16 -6.27 27.38
N ILE A 153 -3.29 -5.77 28.26
CA ILE A 153 -1.84 -5.77 28.06
C ILE A 153 -1.29 -7.20 27.89
N LYS A 154 -1.82 -8.17 28.65
CA LYS A 154 -1.37 -9.57 28.58
C LYS A 154 -1.67 -10.17 27.21
N GLN A 155 -2.91 -9.99 26.72
CA GLN A 155 -3.33 -10.43 25.39
C GLN A 155 -2.51 -9.74 24.29
N SER A 156 -2.28 -8.44 24.42
CA SER A 156 -1.48 -7.67 23.46
C SER A 156 -0.04 -8.21 23.35
N ARG A 157 0.61 -8.48 24.49
CA ARG A 157 1.95 -9.09 24.53
C ARG A 157 1.97 -10.50 23.93
N GLN A 158 0.92 -11.27 24.18
CA GLN A 158 0.77 -12.61 23.63
C GLN A 158 0.69 -12.56 22.10
N LEU A 159 -0.16 -11.69 21.54
CA LEU A 159 -0.29 -11.49 20.10
C LEU A 159 1.04 -11.12 19.42
N VAL A 160 1.81 -10.22 20.02
CA VAL A 160 3.14 -9.85 19.51
C VAL A 160 4.08 -11.06 19.49
N THR A 161 4.06 -11.86 20.55
CA THR A 161 4.89 -13.07 20.68
C THR A 161 4.51 -14.11 19.64
N ASP A 162 3.21 -14.36 19.47
CA ASP A 162 2.70 -15.36 18.53
C ASP A 162 2.95 -14.94 17.08
N ASN A 163 2.77 -13.65 16.76
CA ASN A 163 3.13 -13.12 15.45
C ASN A 163 4.62 -13.27 15.14
N LYS A 164 5.50 -13.03 16.14
CA LYS A 164 6.94 -13.26 15.99
C LYS A 164 7.26 -14.73 15.70
N LYS A 165 6.64 -15.68 16.42
CA LYS A 165 6.81 -17.11 16.19
C LYS A 165 6.35 -17.51 14.79
N LEU A 166 5.16 -17.05 14.38
CA LEU A 166 4.62 -17.31 13.05
C LEU A 166 5.53 -16.76 11.95
N THR A 167 5.99 -15.51 12.09
CA THR A 167 6.90 -14.88 11.13
C THR A 167 8.21 -15.68 11.00
N ASN A 168 8.77 -16.17 12.11
CA ASN A 168 9.98 -16.98 12.08
C ASN A 168 9.75 -18.34 11.40
N HIS A 169 8.60 -18.97 11.65
CA HIS A 169 8.23 -20.21 10.98
C HIS A 169 8.07 -20.01 9.47
N LEU A 170 7.35 -18.97 9.03
CA LEU A 170 7.18 -18.64 7.61
C LEU A 170 8.53 -18.42 6.92
N LYS A 171 9.47 -17.71 7.56
CA LYS A 171 10.83 -17.53 7.05
C LYS A 171 11.66 -18.82 6.96
N SER A 172 11.31 -19.85 7.72
CA SER A 172 12.03 -21.13 7.68
C SER A 172 11.60 -22.03 6.53
N ILE A 173 10.42 -21.77 5.94
CA ILE A 173 9.84 -22.55 4.84
C ILE A 173 9.91 -21.83 3.47
N THR A 174 10.42 -20.59 3.45
CA THR A 174 10.67 -19.77 2.25
C THR A 174 12.17 -19.60 2.03
#